data_AF-A0A2H3L2T2-F1
#
_entry.id   AF-A0A2H3L2T2-F1
#
_cell.length_a   1.000
_cell.length_b   1.000
_cell.length_c   1.000
_cell.angle_alpha   90.00
_cell.angle_beta   90.00
_cell.angle_gamma   90.00
#
_symmetry.space_group_name_H-M   'P 1'
#
loop_
_entity.id
_entity.type
_entity.pdbx_description
1 polymer ?
#
loop_
_entity_poly.entity_id
_entity_poly.type
_entity_poly.pdbx_seq_one_letter_code
_entity_poly.pdbx_strand_id
1 'polypeptide(L)'
;MISPTDSLPTSSSELRQIYLELLKRCLLGMIYEDAPTSAPAIGGYKTELYIAKFREAGRDLPSQAHSMIGLRRMNNLQACIEQVLTDGVPGDLIETGVWRGGATITAACAPTTTGIPTPIKASSSAGS
;
A
#
# COMPACT_ATOMS: atom_id res chain seq x y z
N MET A 1 -15.24 -6.20 16.97
CA MET A 1 -16.70 -6.06 17.00
C MET A 1 -17.06 -4.92 16.08
N ILE A 2 -17.81 -5.19 15.01
CA ILE A 2 -18.36 -4.16 14.12
C ILE A 2 -19.55 -3.54 14.86
N SER A 3 -19.53 -2.22 15.00
CA SER A 3 -20.59 -1.45 15.66
C SER A 3 -21.86 -1.45 14.78
N PRO A 4 -23.07 -1.37 15.35
CA PRO A 4 -24.34 -1.45 14.60
C PRO A 4 -24.62 -0.30 13.61
N THR A 5 -23.68 0.64 13.43
CA THR A 5 -23.82 1.85 12.61
C THR A 5 -23.02 1.83 11.31
N ASP A 6 -22.23 0.78 11.03
CA ASP A 6 -21.49 0.69 9.77
C ASP A 6 -22.42 0.18 8.66
N SER A 7 -23.12 1.11 8.00
CA SER A 7 -23.79 0.81 6.74
C SER A 7 -22.76 0.29 5.73
N LEU A 8 -23.10 -0.78 5.01
CA LEU A 8 -22.24 -1.32 3.96
C LEU A 8 -21.82 -0.19 2.99
N PRO A 9 -20.55 -0.15 2.56
CA PRO A 9 -20.08 0.85 1.61
C PRO A 9 -20.95 0.80 0.36
N THR A 10 -21.54 1.94 0.02
CA THR A 10 -22.59 2.04 -1.00
C THR A 10 -22.07 2.63 -2.30
N SER A 11 -20.91 3.29 -2.28
CA SER A 11 -20.27 3.84 -3.47
C SER A 11 -19.08 3.00 -3.96
N SER A 12 -18.83 3.01 -5.28
CA SER A 12 -17.65 2.35 -5.87
C SER A 12 -16.35 2.93 -5.30
N SER A 13 -16.31 4.24 -5.04
CA SER A 13 -15.13 4.94 -4.47
C SER A 13 -14.78 4.43 -3.07
N GLU A 14 -15.76 4.33 -2.17
CA GLU A 14 -15.55 3.81 -0.82
C GLU A 14 -15.08 2.34 -0.85
N LEU A 15 -15.68 1.52 -1.71
CA LEU A 15 -15.25 0.12 -1.90
C LEU A 15 -13.78 0.02 -2.33
N ARG A 16 -13.34 0.90 -3.24
CA ARG A 16 -11.95 0.98 -3.69
C ARG A 16 -11.02 1.39 -2.54
N GLN A 17 -11.42 2.37 -1.75
CA GLN A 17 -10.63 2.82 -0.60
C GLN A 17 -10.48 1.73 0.45
N ILE A 18 -11.54 0.97 0.74
CA ILE A 18 -11.51 -0.17 1.65
C ILE A 18 -10.60 -1.28 1.10
N TYR A 19 -10.70 -1.57 -0.21
CA TYR A 19 -9.80 -2.53 -0.85
C TYR A 19 -8.33 -2.13 -0.72
N LEU A 20 -7.98 -0.88 -1.03
CA LEU A 20 -6.60 -0.40 -0.94
C LEU A 20 -6.11 -0.39 0.51
N GLU A 21 -6.95 -0.03 1.47
CA GLU A 21 -6.61 -0.09 2.89
C GLU A 21 -6.35 -1.52 3.36
N LEU A 22 -7.21 -2.47 2.97
CA LEU A 22 -7.01 -3.89 3.25
C LEU A 22 -5.72 -4.41 2.60
N LEU A 23 -5.51 -4.10 1.32
CA LEU A 23 -4.32 -4.48 0.56
C LEU A 23 -3.04 -4.02 1.27
N LYS A 24 -2.95 -2.73 1.64
CA LYS A 24 -1.81 -2.19 2.39
C LYS A 24 -1.59 -2.94 3.71
N ARG A 25 -2.65 -3.20 4.50
CA ARG A 25 -2.54 -3.92 5.77
C ARG A 25 -2.09 -5.37 5.60
N CYS A 26 -2.55 -6.06 4.56
CA CYS A 26 -2.09 -7.40 4.21
C CYS A 26 -0.61 -7.41 3.83
N LEU A 27 -0.20 -6.50 2.94
CA LEU A 27 1.17 -6.41 2.44
C LEU A 27 2.18 -6.01 3.52
N LEU A 28 1.74 -5.24 4.52
CA LEU A 28 2.52 -4.86 5.69
C LEU A 28 2.45 -5.89 6.83
N GLY A 29 1.74 -7.00 6.65
CA GLY A 29 1.60 -8.04 7.70
C GLY A 29 0.90 -7.55 8.96
N MET A 30 0.10 -6.48 8.87
CA MET A 30 -0.61 -5.91 10.03
C MET A 30 -1.83 -6.74 10.44
N ILE A 31 -2.41 -7.49 9.49
CA ILE A 31 -3.57 -8.37 9.76
C ILE A 31 -3.20 -9.56 10.65
N TYR A 32 -2.00 -10.11 10.43
CA TYR A 32 -1.49 -11.27 11.16
C TYR A 32 -0.46 -10.91 12.22
N GLU A 33 -0.22 -9.61 12.44
CA GLU A 33 0.76 -9.10 13.40
C GLU A 33 2.15 -9.76 13.24
N ASP A 34 2.65 -9.76 12.00
CA ASP A 34 3.92 -10.41 11.66
C ASP A 34 5.08 -9.90 12.53
N ALA A 35 5.75 -10.81 13.24
CA ALA A 35 6.85 -10.49 14.13
C ALA A 35 8.06 -9.94 13.33
N PRO A 36 8.81 -8.99 13.91
CA PRO A 36 10.00 -8.47 13.25
C PRO A 36 11.21 -9.40 13.44
N THR A 37 12.05 -9.49 12.41
CA THR A 37 13.42 -10.03 12.52
C THR A 37 14.38 -9.04 13.15
N SER A 38 14.09 -7.74 13.00
CA SER A 38 14.84 -6.64 13.62
C SER A 38 13.90 -5.46 13.88
N ALA A 39 14.00 -4.84 15.05
CA ALA A 39 13.22 -3.68 15.43
C ALA A 39 13.97 -2.84 16.49
N PRO A 40 13.63 -1.55 16.67
CA PRO A 40 14.24 -0.72 17.70
C PRO A 40 14.06 -1.34 19.09
N ALA A 41 15.11 -1.28 19.92
CA ALA A 41 15.06 -1.72 21.30
C ALA A 41 14.10 -0.83 22.13
N ILE A 42 13.44 -1.42 23.12
CA ILE A 42 12.58 -0.72 24.07
C ILE A 42 13.19 -0.87 25.46
N GLY A 43 13.55 0.24 26.10
CA GLY A 43 14.22 0.22 27.41
C GLY A 43 15.56 -0.53 27.42
N GLY A 44 16.22 -0.64 26.26
CA GLY A 44 17.48 -1.39 26.11
C GLY A 44 17.30 -2.89 25.78
N TYR A 45 16.06 -3.39 25.72
CA TYR A 45 15.78 -4.80 25.41
C TYR A 45 15.43 -4.97 23.93
N LYS A 46 15.88 -6.08 23.35
CA LYS A 46 15.56 -6.46 21.96
C LYS A 46 14.05 -6.64 21.81
N THR A 47 13.50 -6.05 20.75
CA THR A 47 12.08 -6.19 20.40
C THR A 47 11.92 -7.36 19.42
N GLU A 48 11.22 -8.40 19.84
CA GLU A 48 10.92 -9.59 19.02
C GLU A 48 9.43 -9.73 18.71
N LEU A 49 8.58 -8.90 19.32
CA LEU A 49 7.13 -8.90 19.11
C LEU A 49 6.72 -7.84 18.09
N TYR A 50 5.59 -8.07 17.44
CA TYR A 50 4.94 -7.06 16.62
C TYR A 50 4.55 -5.84 17.45
N ILE A 51 4.93 -4.66 16.98
CA ILE A 51 4.53 -3.38 17.57
C ILE A 51 3.93 -2.52 16.47
N ALA A 52 2.62 -2.28 16.55
CA ALA A 52 1.88 -1.54 15.53
C ALA A 52 2.52 -0.18 15.19
N LYS A 53 3.03 0.55 16.19
CA LYS A 53 3.72 1.84 15.97
C LYS A 53 4.99 1.71 15.12
N PHE A 54 5.76 0.63 15.29
CA PHE A 54 6.96 0.40 14.48
C PHE A 54 6.58 0.02 13.06
N ARG A 55 5.56 -0.84 12.88
CA ARG A 55 5.07 -1.19 11.55
C ARG A 55 4.46 -0.02 10.80
N GLU A 56 3.69 0.82 11.49
CA GLU A 56 3.08 2.02 10.91
C GLU A 56 4.16 2.99 10.39
N ALA A 57 5.23 3.17 11.15
CA ALA A 57 6.36 4.03 10.79
C ALA A 57 7.40 3.35 9.87
N GLY A 58 7.28 2.04 9.62
CA GLY A 58 8.25 1.24 8.86
C GLY A 58 9.64 1.25 9.51
N ARG A 59 9.67 1.08 10.83
CA ARG A 59 10.89 1.11 11.65
C ARG A 59 11.39 -0.27 12.04
N ASP A 60 10.62 -1.31 11.72
CA ASP A 60 10.97 -2.71 11.91
C ASP A 60 11.15 -3.43 10.56
N LEU A 61 11.78 -4.60 10.61
CA LEU A 61 11.97 -5.49 9.48
C LEU A 61 11.06 -6.73 9.66
N PRO A 62 9.93 -6.82 8.94
CA PRO A 62 8.98 -7.92 9.10
C PRO A 62 9.58 -9.26 8.68
N SER A 63 9.22 -10.34 9.38
CA SER A 63 9.72 -11.67 9.05
C SER A 63 9.14 -12.22 7.75
N GLN A 64 7.84 -12.03 7.50
CA GLN A 64 7.12 -12.59 6.35
C GLN A 64 6.46 -11.53 5.46
N ALA A 65 6.13 -10.35 5.97
CA ALA A 65 5.39 -9.34 5.21
C ALA A 65 6.11 -8.96 3.90
N HIS A 66 5.32 -8.49 2.92
CA HIS A 66 5.78 -8.20 1.56
C HIS A 66 6.41 -6.81 1.41
N SER A 67 6.19 -5.90 2.36
CA SER A 67 6.86 -4.59 2.40
C SER A 67 7.26 -4.18 3.81
N MET A 68 8.44 -3.54 3.92
CA MET A 68 8.97 -2.97 5.16
C MET A 68 8.79 -1.46 5.24
N ILE A 69 8.20 -0.82 4.22
CA ILE A 69 8.12 0.65 4.18
C ILE A 69 7.15 1.22 5.23
N GLY A 70 6.26 0.39 5.76
CA GLY A 70 5.28 0.80 6.75
C GLY A 70 4.10 1.60 6.18
N LEU A 71 3.07 1.76 7.01
CA LEU A 71 1.78 2.31 6.57
C LEU A 71 1.87 3.76 6.10
N ARG A 72 2.68 4.60 6.76
CA ARG A 72 2.83 6.01 6.38
C ARG A 72 3.40 6.17 4.97
N ARG A 73 4.43 5.39 4.63
CA ARG A 73 5.03 5.43 3.28
C ARG A 73 4.13 4.77 2.24
N MET A 74 3.37 3.72 2.60
CA MET A 74 2.32 3.16 1.72
C MET A 74 1.22 4.19 1.41
N ASN A 75 0.77 4.96 2.40
CA ASN A 75 -0.22 6.03 2.19
C ASN A 75 0.35 7.16 1.32
N ASN A 76 1.61 7.55 1.54
CA ASN A 76 2.28 8.52 0.68
C ASN A 76 2.36 8.02 -0.77
N LEU A 77 2.75 6.76 -0.98
CA LEU A 77 2.80 6.14 -2.31
C LEU A 77 1.44 6.19 -3.00
N GLN A 78 0.37 5.78 -2.30
CA GLN A 78 -1.01 5.86 -2.81
C GLN A 78 -1.36 7.30 -3.21
N ALA A 79 -1.14 8.28 -2.32
CA ALA A 79 -1.47 9.68 -2.57
C ALA A 79 -0.70 10.26 -3.77
N CYS A 80 0.59 9.95 -3.91
CA CYS A 80 1.39 10.37 -5.06
C CYS A 80 0.86 9.79 -6.38
N ILE A 81 0.48 8.51 -6.40
CA ILE A 81 -0.07 7.85 -7.58
C ILE A 81 -1.43 8.45 -7.95
N GLU A 82 -2.31 8.62 -6.97
CA GLU A 82 -3.62 9.25 -7.17
C GLU A 82 -3.47 10.67 -7.73
N GLN A 83 -2.53 11.46 -7.18
CA GLN A 83 -2.27 12.81 -7.67
C GLN A 83 -1.76 12.82 -9.12
N VAL A 84 -0.80 11.96 -9.46
CA VAL A 84 -0.28 11.82 -10.84
C VAL A 84 -1.40 11.48 -11.83
N LEU A 85 -2.33 10.60 -11.42
CA LEU A 85 -3.48 10.22 -12.24
C LEU A 85 -4.49 11.37 -12.36
N THR A 86 -4.80 12.06 -11.27
CA THR A 86 -5.69 13.23 -11.25
C THR A 86 -5.15 14.36 -12.13
N ASP A 87 -3.85 14.60 -12.08
CA ASP A 87 -3.18 15.65 -12.87
C ASP A 87 -2.92 15.25 -14.32
N GLY A 88 -3.20 14.00 -14.69
CA GLY A 88 -2.98 13.48 -16.05
C GLY A 88 -1.50 13.47 -16.45
N VAL A 89 -0.59 13.28 -15.50
CA VAL A 89 0.85 13.25 -15.76
C VAL A 89 1.20 11.94 -16.51
N PRO A 90 1.75 12.01 -17.73
CA PRO A 90 2.06 10.81 -18.51
C PRO A 90 3.32 10.12 -17.98
N GLY A 91 3.30 8.79 -17.94
CA GLY A 91 4.48 7.98 -17.59
C GLY A 91 4.12 6.67 -16.92
N ASP A 92 5.15 5.93 -16.54
CA ASP A 92 5.07 4.67 -15.80
C ASP A 92 5.52 4.85 -14.34
N LEU A 93 5.19 3.89 -13.49
CA LEU A 93 5.66 3.82 -12.10
C LEU A 93 6.88 2.88 -12.01
N ILE A 94 7.90 3.27 -11.26
CA ILE A 94 9.10 2.46 -11.03
C ILE A 94 9.49 2.48 -9.54
N GLU A 95 9.89 1.32 -9.01
CA GLU A 95 10.49 1.17 -7.69
C GLU A 95 11.87 0.51 -7.84
N THR A 96 12.94 1.27 -7.59
CA THR A 96 14.33 0.79 -7.73
C THR A 96 14.85 0.28 -6.38
N GLY A 97 14.43 -0.93 -6.01
CA GLY A 97 14.77 -1.57 -4.74
C GLY A 97 13.52 -2.13 -4.04
N VAL A 98 12.99 -3.23 -4.56
CA VAL A 98 11.62 -3.69 -4.26
C VAL A 98 11.51 -4.60 -3.03
N TRP A 99 12.62 -5.14 -2.51
CA TRP A 99 12.60 -6.22 -1.52
C TRP A 99 11.68 -7.37 -1.93
N ARG A 100 10.59 -7.63 -1.19
CA ARG A 100 9.57 -8.64 -1.49
C ARG A 100 8.41 -8.12 -2.36
N GLY A 101 8.47 -6.86 -2.80
CA GLY A 101 7.60 -6.29 -3.82
C GLY A 101 6.28 -5.69 -3.32
N GLY A 102 6.01 -5.60 -2.01
CA GLY A 102 4.71 -5.12 -1.53
C GLY A 102 4.38 -3.68 -1.93
N ALA A 103 5.36 -2.78 -1.98
CA ALA A 103 5.14 -1.42 -2.47
C ALA A 103 4.85 -1.41 -3.98
N THR A 104 5.61 -2.17 -4.77
CA THR A 104 5.34 -2.39 -6.20
C THR A 104 3.94 -2.96 -6.45
N ILE A 105 3.47 -3.93 -5.65
CA ILE A 105 2.11 -4.49 -5.76
C ILE A 105 1.07 -3.39 -5.52
N THR A 106 1.27 -2.55 -4.49
CA THR A 106 0.38 -1.41 -4.23
C THR A 106 0.37 -0.43 -5.40
N ALA A 107 1.53 -0.15 -5.98
CA ALA A 107 1.66 0.73 -7.14
C ALA A 107 0.98 0.18 -8.40
N ALA A 108 0.98 -1.15 -8.61
CA ALA A 108 0.27 -1.78 -9.72
C ALA A 108 -1.26 -1.75 -9.54
N CYS A 109 -1.73 -1.94 -8.31
CA CYS A 109 -3.16 -1.97 -8.00
C CYS A 109 -3.80 -0.57 -8.02
N ALA A 110 -3.15 0.44 -7.44
CA ALA A 110 -3.74 1.76 -7.23
C ALA A 110 -4.35 2.37 -8.52
N PRO A 111 -3.65 2.43 -9.68
CA PRO A 111 -4.22 3.01 -10.89
C PRO A 111 -5.48 2.32 -11.39
N THR A 112 -5.50 0.98 -11.40
CA THR A 112 -6.66 0.20 -11.85
C THR A 112 -7.89 0.40 -10.96
N THR A 113 -7.66 0.70 -9.67
CA THR A 113 -8.75 0.91 -8.71
C THR A 113 -9.30 2.34 -8.72
N THR A 114 -8.54 3.35 -9.13
CA THR A 114 -9.01 4.76 -9.11
C THR A 114 -10.10 5.06 -10.13
N GLY A 115 -10.26 4.23 -11.17
CA GLY A 115 -11.23 4.46 -12.26
C GLY A 115 -10.95 5.71 -13.09
N ILE A 116 -9.81 6.36 -12.84
CA ILE A 116 -9.23 7.36 -13.72
C ILE A 116 -8.59 6.60 -14.88
N PRO A 117 -8.87 6.95 -16.15
CA PRO A 117 -8.22 6.32 -17.28
C PRO A 117 -6.71 6.43 -17.12
N THR A 118 -6.02 5.29 -17.02
CA THR A 118 -4.57 5.30 -17.05
C THR A 118 -4.12 5.79 -18.42
N PRO A 119 -3.21 6.76 -18.51
CA PRO A 119 -2.58 7.13 -19.77
C PRO A 119 -1.56 6.06 -20.20
N ILE A 120 -1.92 4.77 -20.10
CA ILE A 120 -1.15 3.70 -20.71
C ILE A 120 -1.55 3.74 -22.18
N LYS A 121 -0.62 4.18 -23.03
CA LYS A 121 -0.75 4.14 -24.49
C LYS A 121 -1.24 2.76 -24.93
N ALA A 122 -2.53 2.64 -25.22
CA ALA A 122 -2.94 1.82 -26.34
C ALA A 122 -2.49 2.59 -27.59
N SER A 123 -1.27 2.35 -28.06
CA SER A 123 -0.91 2.75 -29.41
C SER A 123 -1.77 1.91 -30.37
N SER A 124 -2.98 2.37 -30.64
CA SER A 124 -3.70 1.98 -31.84
C SER A 124 -2.96 2.60 -33.02
N SER A 125 -1.95 1.90 -33.54
CA SER A 125 -1.47 2.15 -34.91
C SER A 125 -2.51 1.56 -35.86
N ALA A 126 -3.60 2.31 -36.05
CA ALA A 126 -4.49 2.11 -37.18
C ALA A 126 -3.97 2.96 -38.35
N GLY A 127 -3.59 2.29 -39.43
CA GLY A 127 -3.67 2.81 -40.79
C GLY A 127 -2.61 3.81 -41.25
N SER A 128 -1.60 3.30 -41.95
CA SER A 128 -1.28 3.74 -43.32
C SER A 128 -0.69 2.58 -44.10
#